data_AF-A0A0Q3TLF8-F1
#
_entry.id   AF-A0A0Q3TLF8-F1
#
_cell.length_a   1.000
_cell.length_b   1.000
_cell.length_c   1.000
_cell.angle_alpha   90.00
_cell.angle_beta   90.00
_cell.angle_gamma   90.00
#
_symmetry.space_group_name_H-M   'P 1'
#
loop_
_entity.id
_entity.type
_entity.pdbx_description
1 polymer ?
#
loop_
_entity_poly.entity_id
_entity_poly.type
_entity_poly.pdbx_seq_one_letter_code
_entity_poly.pdbx_strand_id
1 'polypeptide(L)'
;MNTLIIYDNTGFVLDIRSGDPQPREPIGVPFLWVDIPEGKRIKTTDGIGVDVSATPHQAILEDIPPTEVDLLSKQIADLQYQLMLNGVL
;
A
#
# COMPACT_ATOMS: atom_id res chain seq x y z
N MET A 1 1.13 12.36 -3.34
CA MET A 1 -0.24 12.75 -2.91
C MET A 1 -0.24 12.56 -1.40
N ASN A 2 -0.32 13.65 -0.64
CA ASN A 2 -0.17 13.59 0.80
C ASN A 2 -1.34 12.84 1.44
N THR A 3 -1.00 11.76 2.14
CA THR A 3 -1.95 10.91 2.85
C THR A 3 -1.73 11.09 4.35
N LEU A 4 -2.79 11.40 5.09
CA LEU A 4 -2.81 11.49 6.54
C LEU A 4 -3.10 10.09 7.11
N ILE A 5 -2.19 9.57 7.92
CA ILE A 5 -2.37 8.32 8.65
C ILE A 5 -2.61 8.66 10.12
N ILE A 6 -3.68 8.12 10.69
CA ILE A 6 -3.99 8.18 12.12
C ILE A 6 -3.76 6.79 12.68
N TYR A 7 -3.01 6.70 13.78
CA TYR A 7 -2.58 5.43 14.35
C TYR A 7 -2.53 5.49 15.89
N ASP A 8 -2.44 4.33 16.53
CA ASP A 8 -2.28 4.22 17.98
C ASP A 8 -0.81 4.08 18.41
N ASN A 9 -0.55 4.00 19.71
CA ASN A 9 0.81 3.90 20.24
C ASN A 9 1.53 2.58 19.92
N THR A 10 0.86 1.61 19.27
CA THR A 10 1.46 0.36 18.80
C THR A 10 1.77 0.36 17.31
N GLY A 11 1.37 1.43 16.60
CA GLY A 11 1.51 1.53 15.15
C GLY A 11 0.33 0.93 14.37
N PHE A 12 -0.75 0.58 15.07
CA PHE A 12 -1.97 0.09 14.44
C PHE A 12 -2.68 1.25 13.73
N VAL A 13 -3.02 1.05 12.46
CA VAL A 13 -3.67 2.09 11.64
C VAL A 13 -5.16 2.17 11.99
N LEU A 14 -5.59 3.34 12.44
CA LEU A 14 -6.99 3.63 12.79
C LEU A 14 -7.75 4.22 11.61
N ASP A 15 -7.11 5.09 10.83
CA ASP A 15 -7.72 5.76 9.69
C ASP A 15 -6.65 6.24 8.69
N ILE A 16 -7.02 6.29 7.41
CA ILE A 16 -6.18 6.76 6.30
C ILE A 16 -7.01 7.75 5.48
N ARG A 17 -6.56 9.00 5.38
CA ARG A 17 -7.28 10.06 4.67
C ARG A 17 -6.41 10.73 3.63
N SER A 18 -7.02 11.02 2.49
CA SER A 18 -6.43 11.84 1.43
C SER A 18 -7.55 12.52 0.64
N GLY A 19 -7.21 13.52 -0.17
CA GLY A 19 -8.17 14.20 -1.05
C GLY A 19 -8.36 15.69 -0.75
N ASP A 20 -9.43 16.25 -1.32
CA ASP A 20 -9.83 17.65 -1.24
C ASP A 20 -11.27 17.75 -0.69
N PRO A 21 -11.53 18.56 0.36
CA PRO A 21 -10.58 19.38 1.11
C PRO A 21 -9.52 18.54 1.82
N GLN A 22 -8.33 19.13 2.01
CA GLN A 22 -7.23 18.47 2.71
C GLN A 22 -7.70 17.94 4.07
N PRO A 23 -7.38 16.67 4.41
CA PRO A 23 -7.72 16.11 5.71
C PRO A 23 -7.21 16.98 6.87
N ARG A 24 -8.07 17.23 7.84
CA ARG A 24 -7.70 17.93 9.07
C ARG A 24 -6.90 17.02 10.00
N GLU A 25 -5.82 17.55 10.56
CA GLU A 25 -5.03 16.87 11.60
C GLU A 25 -5.86 16.68 12.88
N PRO A 26 -5.85 15.47 13.46
CA PRO A 26 -6.59 15.19 14.68
C PRO A 26 -5.90 15.79 15.90
N ILE A 27 -6.66 16.01 16.97
CA ILE A 27 -6.16 16.49 18.26
C ILE A 27 -6.22 15.32 19.25
N GLY A 28 -5.09 15.02 19.90
CA GLY A 28 -5.00 14.02 20.97
C GLY A 28 -4.78 12.57 20.52
N VAL A 29 -4.61 12.32 19.21
CA VAL A 29 -4.21 11.01 18.67
C VAL A 29 -3.00 11.16 17.75
N PRO A 30 -2.05 10.20 17.74
CA PRO A 30 -0.91 10.22 16.84
C PRO A 30 -1.32 10.24 15.36
N PHE A 31 -0.59 11.01 14.57
CA PHE A 31 -0.74 11.03 13.11
C PHE A 31 0.60 11.30 12.42
N LEU A 32 0.66 11.01 11.12
CA LEU A 32 1.76 11.41 10.25
C LEU A 32 1.24 11.63 8.83
N TRP A 33 1.92 12.51 8.10
CA TRP A 33 1.72 12.69 6.67
C TRP A 33 2.74 11.84 5.92
N VAL A 34 2.29 11.14 4.89
CA VAL A 34 3.16 10.36 4.02
C VAL A 34 2.81 10.57 2.55
N ASP A 35 3.84 10.66 1.71
CA ASP A 35 3.70 10.48 0.28
C ASP A 35 3.85 9.00 -0.05
N ILE A 36 2.78 8.39 -0.56
CA ILE A 36 2.78 6.99 -0.99
C ILE A 36 3.19 6.95 -2.46
N PRO A 37 4.31 6.29 -2.83
CA PRO A 37 4.69 6.10 -4.22
C PRO A 37 3.67 5.27 -4.99
N GLU A 38 3.66 5.43 -6.32
CA GLU A 38 2.84 4.58 -7.19
C GLU A 38 3.19 3.09 -7.00
N GLY A 39 2.17 2.23 -7.04
CA GLY A 39 2.33 0.78 -6.83
C GLY A 39 2.51 0.35 -5.37
N LYS A 40 2.56 1.30 -4.42
CA LYS A 40 2.64 1.02 -2.98
C LYS A 40 1.34 1.34 -2.26
N ARG A 41 1.14 0.72 -1.11
CA ARG A 41 0.07 1.04 -0.14
C ARG A 41 0.60 0.97 1.28
N ILE A 42 -0.15 1.51 2.24
CA ILE A 42 0.13 1.29 3.66
C ILE A 42 -0.01 -0.19 3.96
N LYS A 43 0.96 -0.75 4.70
CA LYS A 43 0.86 -2.11 5.20
C LYS A 43 -0.30 -2.20 6.18
N THR A 44 -1.31 -2.99 5.83
CA THR A 44 -2.47 -3.27 6.69
C THR A 44 -2.69 -4.76 6.91
N THR A 45 -1.82 -5.62 6.36
CA THR A 45 -1.95 -7.08 6.40
C THR A 45 -2.09 -7.63 7.82
N ASP A 46 -1.40 -7.05 8.80
CA ASP A 46 -1.49 -7.36 10.23
C ASP A 46 -1.98 -6.16 11.06
N GLY A 47 -2.52 -5.12 10.40
CA GLY A 47 -2.95 -3.86 11.01
C GLY A 47 -1.82 -2.89 11.40
N ILE A 48 -0.55 -3.34 11.43
CA ILE A 48 0.60 -2.51 11.79
C ILE A 48 1.17 -1.83 10.54
N GLY A 49 0.84 -0.55 10.38
CA GLY A 49 1.23 0.27 9.24
C GLY A 49 2.17 1.41 9.58
N VAL A 50 2.53 1.59 10.86
CA VAL A 50 3.45 2.63 11.33
C VAL A 50 4.50 2.03 12.26
N ASP A 51 5.77 2.28 11.98
CA ASP A 51 6.87 2.02 12.90
C ASP A 51 6.94 3.11 13.97
N VAL A 52 6.47 2.79 15.17
CA VAL A 52 6.49 3.66 16.34
C VAL A 52 7.80 3.60 17.13
N SER A 53 8.74 2.72 16.75
CA SER A 53 10.06 2.64 17.39
C SER A 53 11.04 3.70 16.85
N ALA A 54 10.80 4.20 15.63
CA ALA A 54 11.56 5.27 15.00
C ALA A 54 11.14 6.66 15.53
N THR A 55 12.04 7.66 15.50
CA THR A 55 11.68 9.06 15.78
C THR A 55 12.26 9.96 14.68
N PRO A 56 11.42 10.60 13.83
CA PRO A 56 9.95 10.52 13.83
C PRO A 56 9.44 9.12 13.44
N HIS A 57 8.20 8.78 13.85
CA HIS A 57 7.53 7.55 13.41
C HIS A 57 7.47 7.48 11.87
N GLN A 58 7.51 6.27 11.31
CA GLN A 58 7.58 6.08 9.85
C GLN A 58 6.46 5.17 9.35
N ALA A 59 5.86 5.50 8.20
CA ALA A 59 4.89 4.61 7.56
C ALA A 59 5.59 3.36 7.02
N ILE A 60 4.97 2.20 7.20
CA ILE A 60 5.41 0.94 6.59
C ILE A 60 4.60 0.74 5.32
N LEU A 61 5.30 0.66 4.18
CA LEU A 61 4.68 0.49 2.87
C LEU A 61 4.88 -0.94 2.37
N GLU A 62 3.86 -1.47 1.71
CA GLU A 62 3.91 -2.75 0.99
C GLU A 62 3.49 -2.57 -0.46
N ASP A 63 3.84 -3.53 -1.31
CA ASP A 63 3.39 -3.55 -2.71
C ASP A 63 1.88 -3.78 -2.79
N ILE A 64 1.23 -3.08 -3.70
CA ILE A 64 -0.16 -3.37 -4.04
C ILE A 64 -0.18 -4.78 -4.66
N PRO A 65 -0.99 -5.71 -4.11
CA PRO A 65 -1.09 -7.04 -4.67
C PRO A 65 -1.67 -6.96 -6.09
N PRO A 66 -1.17 -7.79 -7.03
CA PRO A 66 -1.72 -7.84 -8.37
C PRO A 66 -3.21 -8.17 -8.32
N THR A 67 -3.98 -7.56 -9.22
CA THR A 67 -5.39 -7.91 -9.36
C THR A 67 -5.55 -9.30 -9.98
N GLU A 68 -6.73 -9.89 -9.86
CA GLU A 68 -7.03 -11.15 -10.53
C GLU A 68 -6.85 -11.04 -12.05
N VAL A 69 -7.19 -9.89 -12.64
CA VAL A 69 -6.99 -9.60 -14.07
C VAL A 69 -5.50 -9.55 -14.43
N ASP A 70 -4.66 -8.94 -13.58
CA ASP A 70 -3.21 -8.90 -13.80
C ASP A 70 -2.62 -10.33 -13.76
N LEU A 71 -3.07 -11.13 -12.79
CA LEU A 71 -2.66 -12.52 -12.64
C LEU A 71 -3.08 -13.36 -13.85
N LEU A 72 -4.32 -13.22 -14.33
CA LEU A 72 -4.82 -13.92 -15.51
C LEU A 72 -4.08 -13.49 -16.78
N SER A 73 -3.84 -12.19 -16.95
CA SER A 73 -3.09 -11.65 -18.09
C SER A 73 -1.67 -12.22 -18.13
N LYS A 74 -1.01 -12.31 -16.97
CA LYS A 74 0.31 -12.93 -16.83
C LYS A 74 0.27 -14.42 -17.19
N GLN A 75 -0.73 -15.17 -16.71
CA GLN A 75 -0.89 -16.58 -17.05
C GLN A 75 -1.10 -16.81 -18.56
N ILE A 76 -1.88 -15.96 -19.23
CA ILE A 76 -2.08 -16.02 -20.68
C ILE A 76 -0.77 -15.74 -21.42
N ALA A 77 -0.03 -14.70 -21.01
CA ALA A 77 1.26 -14.37 -21.61
C ALA A 77 2.28 -15.50 -21.43
N ASP A 78 2.35 -16.09 -20.24
CA ASP A 78 3.22 -17.24 -19.95
C ASP A 78 2.84 -18.44 -20.81
N LEU A 79 1.54 -18.74 -20.97
CA LEU A 79 1.07 -19.83 -21.83
C LEU A 79 1.41 -19.58 -23.31
N GLN A 80 1.19 -18.37 -23.82
CA GLN A 80 1.56 -18.00 -25.18
C GLN A 80 3.06 -18.16 -25.42
N TYR A 81 3.89 -17.74 -24.46
CA TYR A 81 5.33 -17.93 -24.51
C TYR A 81 5.73 -19.41 -24.58
N GLN A 82 5.10 -20.26 -23.75
CA GLN A 82 5.34 -21.71 -23.79
C GLN A 82 4.92 -22.35 -25.12
N LEU A 83 3.79 -21.92 -25.69
CA LEU A 83 3.32 -22.42 -26.99
C LEU A 83 4.28 -22.05 -28.14
N MET A 84 4.85 -20.84 -28.11
CA MET A 84 5.87 -20.41 -29.07
C MET A 84 7.16 -21.22 -28.95
N LEU A 85 7.63 -21.48 -27.72
CA LEU A 85 8.82 -22.33 -27.50
C LEU A 85 8.63 -23.76 -28.01
N ASN A 86 7.41 -24.29 -27.92
CA ASN A 86 7.07 -25.63 -28.36
C ASN A 86 6.69 -25.70 -29.86
N GLY A 87 6.77 -24.59 -30.60
CA GLY A 87 6.44 -24.52 -32.03
C GLY A 87 4.97 -24.78 -32.36
N VAL A 88 4.08 -24.64 -31.37
CA VAL A 88 2.62 -24.74 -31.54
C VAL A 88 2.04 -23.40 -32.03
N LEU A 89 2.71 -22.30 -31.69
CA LEU A 89 2.48 -20.94 -32.18
C LEU A 89 3.77 -20.36 -32.75
#